data_AF-A0A3D4I3V9-F1
#
_entry.id   AF-A0A3D4I3V9-F1
#
_cell.length_a   1.000
_cell.length_b   1.000
_cell.length_c   1.000
_cell.angle_alpha   90.00
_cell.angle_beta   90.00
_cell.angle_gamma   90.00
#
_symmetry.space_group_name_H-M   'P 1'
#
loop_
_entity.id
_entity.type
_entity.pdbx_description
1 polymer ?
#
loop_
_entity_poly.entity_id
_entity_poly.type
_entity_poly.pdbx_seq_one_letter_code
_entity_poly.pdbx_strand_id
1 'polypeptide(L)'
;EAEQSVLGAVLLDPSCMDRIAEILPRPDYFYQESNALIYSVMLDMFTEGKPVDFVTVLDRLTSTDGFDEANGKTYMLQLAQLVPSISNVEY
;
A
#
# COMPACT_ATOMS: atom_id res chain seq x y z
N GLU A 1 7.46 -6.61 8.27
CA GLU A 1 8.47 -6.52 7.19
C GLU A 1 7.94 -7.03 5.86
N ALA A 2 7.68 -8.33 5.67
CA ALA A 2 7.21 -8.85 4.36
C ALA A 2 5.98 -8.13 3.78
N GLU A 3 4.94 -7.89 4.59
CA GLU A 3 3.73 -7.15 4.19
C GLU A 3 4.04 -5.72 3.75
N GLN A 4 4.89 -5.03 4.52
CA GLN A 4 5.31 -3.67 4.24
C GLN A 4 6.13 -3.61 2.94
N SER A 5 6.90 -4.67 2.65
CA SER A 5 7.61 -4.80 1.39
C SER A 5 6.69 -4.96 0.20
N VAL A 6 5.57 -5.69 0.34
CA VAL A 6 4.56 -5.81 -0.72
C VAL A 6 3.92 -4.45 -1.00
N LEU A 7 3.44 -3.76 0.04
CA LEU A 7 2.84 -2.43 -0.10
C LEU A 7 3.84 -1.43 -0.68
N GLY A 8 5.08 -1.48 -0.20
CA GLY A 8 6.16 -0.64 -0.67
C GLY A 8 6.51 -0.88 -2.14
N ALA A 9 6.53 -2.13 -2.59
CA ALA A 9 6.77 -2.48 -3.98
C ALA A 9 5.69 -1.91 -4.90
N VAL A 10 4.41 -2.02 -4.53
CA VAL A 10 3.29 -1.43 -5.29
C VAL A 10 3.40 0.11 -5.35
N LEU A 11 3.77 0.75 -4.24
CA LEU A 11 3.94 2.21 -4.22
C LEU A 11 5.12 2.70 -5.07
N LEU A 12 6.17 1.88 -5.19
CA LEU A 12 7.34 2.19 -6.02
C LEU A 12 7.05 1.95 -7.51
N ASP A 13 6.43 0.82 -7.81
CA ASP A 13 6.06 0.39 -9.13
C ASP A 13 4.58 -0.03 -9.14
N PRO A 14 3.66 0.90 -9.44
CA PRO A 14 2.22 0.59 -9.49
C PRO A 14 1.87 -0.46 -10.55
N SER A 15 2.76 -0.71 -11.51
CA SER A 15 2.55 -1.69 -12.57
C SER A 15 2.51 -3.12 -12.04
N CYS A 16 3.16 -3.42 -10.92
CA CYS A 16 3.15 -4.75 -10.31
C CYS A 16 1.87 -5.09 -9.54
N MET A 17 0.93 -4.14 -9.43
CA MET A 17 -0.33 -4.34 -8.69
C MET A 17 -1.20 -5.45 -9.29
N ASP A 18 -1.18 -5.62 -10.62
CA ASP A 18 -1.95 -6.68 -11.30
C ASP A 18 -1.52 -8.06 -10.81
N ARG A 19 -0.22 -8.32 -10.81
CA ARG A 19 0.39 -9.58 -10.38
C ARG A 19 0.23 -9.80 -8.88
N ILE A 20 0.33 -8.74 -8.08
CA ILE A 20 0.11 -8.83 -6.63
C ILE A 20 -1.35 -9.15 -6.33
N ALA A 21 -2.31 -8.56 -7.05
CA ALA A 21 -3.73 -8.86 -6.88
C ALA A 21 -4.07 -10.31 -7.26
N GLU A 22 -3.37 -10.93 -8.22
CA GLU A 22 -3.53 -12.36 -8.51
C GLU A 22 -3.05 -13.26 -7.36
N ILE A 23 -1.98 -12.89 -6.67
CA ILE A 23 -1.39 -13.67 -5.56
C ILE A 23 -2.13 -13.41 -4.25
N LEU A 24 -2.50 -12.16 -4.00
CA LEU A 24 -3.15 -11.67 -2.78
C LEU A 24 -4.51 -11.04 -3.15
N PRO A 25 -5.53 -11.85 -3.48
CA PRO A 25 -6.79 -11.34 -4.00
C PRO A 25 -7.66 -10.62 -2.96
N ARG A 26 -7.29 -10.67 -1.67
CA ARG A 26 -8.07 -10.07 -0.58
C ARG A 26 -7.17 -9.36 0.44
N PRO A 27 -7.64 -8.29 1.08
CA PRO A 27 -6.92 -7.64 2.17
C PRO A 27 -6.71 -8.50 3.40
N ASP A 28 -7.59 -9.48 3.65
CA ASP A 28 -7.53 -10.37 4.82
C ASP A 28 -6.28 -11.26 4.89
N TYR A 29 -5.47 -11.28 3.83
CA TYR A 29 -4.16 -11.95 3.83
C TYR A 29 -3.11 -11.19 4.64
N PHE A 30 -3.35 -9.92 4.95
CA PHE A 30 -2.51 -9.11 5.81
C PHE A 30 -2.94 -9.27 7.27
N TYR A 31 -1.98 -9.60 8.13
CA TYR A 31 -2.15 -9.73 9.57
C TYR A 31 -2.28 -8.39 10.28
N GLN A 32 -1.55 -7.36 9.81
CA GLN A 32 -1.63 -6.02 10.38
C GLN A 32 -2.81 -5.25 9.78
N GLU A 33 -3.76 -4.82 10.61
CA GLU A 33 -4.95 -4.09 10.17
C GLU A 33 -4.61 -2.83 9.36
N SER A 34 -3.56 -2.10 9.73
CA SER A 34 -3.08 -0.95 8.96
C SER A 34 -2.65 -1.33 7.54
N ASN A 35 -1.97 -2.48 7.37
CA ASN A 35 -1.56 -2.95 6.04
C ASN A 35 -2.74 -3.46 5.23
N ALA A 36 -3.65 -4.18 5.87
CA ALA A 36 -4.89 -4.63 5.24
C ALA A 36 -5.70 -3.44 4.72
N LEU A 37 -5.84 -2.38 5.52
CA LEU A 37 -6.55 -1.17 5.10
C LEU A 37 -5.89 -0.49 3.89
N ILE A 38 -4.57 -0.32 3.92
CA ILE A 38 -3.83 0.30 2.81
C ILE A 38 -3.97 -0.54 1.54
N TYR A 39 -3.80 -1.86 1.66
CA TYR A 39 -3.96 -2.77 0.53
C TYR A 39 -5.39 -2.74 -0.03
N SER A 40 -6.40 -2.69 0.83
CA SER A 40 -7.80 -2.55 0.42
C SER A 40 -8.00 -1.31 -0.44
N VAL A 41 -7.47 -0.17 0.01
CA VAL A 41 -7.56 1.09 -0.76
C VAL A 41 -6.83 0.99 -2.09
N MET A 42 -5.63 0.40 -2.11
CA MET A 42 -4.87 0.16 -3.35
C MET A 42 -5.66 -0.72 -4.33
N LEU A 43 -6.27 -1.80 -3.83
CA LEU A 43 -7.04 -2.75 -4.63
C LEU A 43 -8.30 -2.11 -5.20
N ASP A 44 -9.06 -1.37 -4.39
CA ASP A 44 -10.22 -0.59 -4.84
C ASP A 44 -9.80 0.38 -5.95
N MET A 45 -8.77 1.18 -5.72
CA MET A 45 -8.27 2.15 -6.70
C MET A 45 -7.84 1.47 -8.00
N PHE A 46 -7.13 0.34 -7.92
CA PHE A 46 -6.76 -0.46 -9.08
C PHE A 46 -8.00 -0.95 -9.86
N THR A 47 -9.03 -1.45 -9.17
CA THR A 47 -10.27 -1.89 -9.82
C THR A 47 -11.07 -0.74 -10.43
N GLU A 48 -10.98 0.46 -9.86
CA GLU A 48 -11.55 1.71 -10.39
C GLU A 48 -10.73 2.30 -11.56
N GLY A 49 -9.57 1.70 -11.91
CA GLY A 49 -8.67 2.23 -12.94
C GLY A 49 -7.98 3.54 -12.52
N LYS A 50 -7.86 3.79 -11.22
CA LYS A 50 -7.20 4.97 -10.63
C LYS A 50 -5.72 4.69 -10.40
N PRO A 51 -4.86 5.73 -10.44
CA PRO A 51 -3.44 5.57 -10.17
C PRO A 51 -3.19 5.15 -8.72
N VAL A 52 -2.38 4.11 -8.53
CA VAL A 52 -2.00 3.57 -7.21
C VAL A 52 -0.61 4.08 -6.84
N ASP A 53 -0.51 5.37 -6.52
CA ASP A 53 0.72 6.01 -6.04
C ASP A 53 0.55 6.57 -4.63
N PHE A 54 1.67 6.92 -3.99
CA PHE A 54 1.69 7.41 -2.62
C PHE A 54 0.72 8.56 -2.34
N VAL A 55 0.66 9.55 -3.24
CA VAL A 55 -0.17 10.75 -3.02
C VAL A 55 -1.64 10.39 -3.14
N THR A 56 -2.00 9.64 -4.19
CA THR A 56 -3.39 9.26 -4.44
C THR A 56 -3.92 8.28 -3.39
N VAL A 57 -3.10 7.32 -2.95
CA VAL A 57 -3.48 6.38 -1.89
C VAL A 57 -3.65 7.11 -0.56
N LEU A 58 -2.76 8.05 -0.23
CA LEU A 58 -2.89 8.86 0.98
C LEU A 58 -4.18 9.69 0.97
N ASP A 59 -4.48 10.36 -0.14
CA ASP A 59 -5.72 11.15 -0.31
C ASP A 59 -7.00 10.30 -0.18
N ARG A 60 -6.96 9.07 -0.71
CA ARG A 60 -8.07 8.12 -0.59
C ARG A 60 -8.24 7.62 0.84
N LEU A 61 -7.14 7.38 1.56
CA LEU A 61 -7.13 6.99 2.96
C LEU A 61 -7.67 8.10 3.87
N THR A 62 -7.27 9.36 3.67
CA THR A 62 -7.81 10.50 4.45
C THR A 62 -9.29 10.75 4.18
N SER A 63 -9.77 10.39 2.99
CA SER A 63 -11.20 10.42 2.64
C SER A 63 -12.01 9.26 3.23
N THR A 64 -11.37 8.29 3.89
CA THR A 64 -12.05 7.14 4.48
C THR A 64 -12.44 7.45 5.93
N ASP A 65 -13.74 7.43 6.22
CA ASP A 65 -14.27 7.66 7.57
C ASP A 65 -13.62 6.72 8.60
N GLY A 66 -13.10 7.31 9.69
CA GLY A 66 -12.44 6.57 10.78
C GLY A 66 -10.93 6.36 10.61
N PHE A 67 -10.33 6.84 9.51
CA PHE A 67 -8.87 6.87 9.38
C PHE A 67 -8.29 8.04 10.18
N ASP A 68 -7.40 7.75 11.12
CA ASP A 68 -6.61 8.79 11.78
C ASP A 68 -5.56 9.30 10.79
N GLU A 69 -5.85 10.42 10.13
CA GLU A 69 -5.01 11.05 9.12
C GLU A 69 -3.57 11.28 9.60
N ALA A 70 -3.38 11.68 10.87
CA ALA A 70 -2.05 11.98 11.41
C ALA A 70 -1.22 10.70 11.59
N ASN A 71 -1.81 9.64 12.11
CA ASN A 71 -1.17 8.34 12.26
C ASN A 71 -0.97 7.64 10.91
N GLY A 72 -1.94 7.76 10.03
CA GLY A 72 -1.94 7.17 8.69
C GLY A 72 -0.89 7.73 7.75
N LYS A 73 -0.77 9.07 7.71
CA LYS A 73 0.30 9.74 6.95
C LYS A 73 1.68 9.35 7.45
N THR A 74 1.85 9.28 8.77
CA THR A 74 3.10 8.82 9.40
C THR A 74 3.44 7.40 8.99
N TYR A 75 2.45 6.49 8.99
CA TYR A 75 2.65 5.10 8.60
C TYR A 75 2.97 4.94 7.11
N MET A 76 2.26 5.65 6.22
CA MET A 76 2.58 5.69 4.79
C MET A 76 4.01 6.20 4.56
N LEU A 77 4.44 7.25 5.25
CA LEU A 77 5.81 7.75 5.20
C LEU A 77 6.84 6.71 5.66
N GLN A 78 6.52 5.93 6.70
CA GLN A 78 7.37 4.81 7.13
C GLN A 78 7.46 3.72 6.06
N LEU A 79 6.35 3.35 5.41
CA LEU A 79 6.35 2.42 4.29
C LEU A 79 7.24 2.93 3.15
N ALA A 80 7.09 4.20 2.75
CA ALA A 80 7.88 4.80 1.69
C ALA A 80 9.39 4.88 2.02
N GLN A 81 9.77 4.98 3.30
CA GLN A 81 11.17 4.93 3.73
C GLN A 81 11.73 3.50 3.77
N LEU A 82 10.89 2.49 3.92
CA LEU A 82 11.28 1.08 3.85
C LEU A 82 11.53 0.64 2.39
N VAL A 83 10.81 1.22 1.42
CA VAL A 83 10.98 0.96 -0.02
C VAL A 83 12.43 1.03 -0.52
N PRO A 84 13.20 2.13 -0.32
CA PRO A 84 14.59 2.18 -0.74
C PRO A 84 15.48 1.18 0.00
N SER A 85 15.12 0.77 1.22
CA SER A 85 15.83 -0.31 1.92
C SER A 85 15.58 -1.68 1.27
N ILE A 86 14.42 -1.89 0.65
CA ILE A 86 14.06 -3.15 -0.02
C ILE A 86 14.68 -3.24 -1.42
N SER A 87 14.77 -2.12 -2.15
CA SER A 87 15.56 -2.04 -3.39
C SER A 87 17.05 -2.32 -3.17
N ASN A 88 17.55 -2.17 -1.94
CA ASN A 88 18.94 -2.43 -1.57
C ASN A 88 19.17 -3.87 -1.05
N VAL A 89 18.13 -4.73 -1.03
CA VAL A 89 18.22 -6.15 -0.61
C VAL A 89 18.46 -7.09 -1.81
N GLU A 90 18.55 -6.58 -3.04
CA GLU A 90 19.03 -7.36 -4.20
C GLU A 90 20.57 -7.31 -4.34
N TYR A 91 21.32 -7.78 -3.34
CA TYR A 91 22.74 -8.11 -3.48
C TYR A 91 23.13 -9.40 -2.74
#